data_AF-A0A920KJF8-F1
#
_entry.id   AF-A0A920KJF8-F1
#
_cell.length_a   1.000
_cell.length_b   1.000
_cell.length_c   1.000
_cell.angle_alpha   90.00
_cell.angle_beta   90.00
_cell.angle_gamma   90.00
#
_symmetry.space_group_name_H-M   'P 1'
#
loop_
_entity.id
_entity.type
_entity.pdbx_description
1 polymer ?
#
loop_
_entity_poly.entity_id
_entity_poly.type
_entity_poly.pdbx_seq_one_letter_code
_entity_poly.pdbx_strand_id
1 'polypeptide(L)' 'MIVKVVRPNIKEDIKKDIELMKLIAEYLTSLSDDFKRMHLVEVVNDYEILIYDETDLFKEANNAKKIKRKF' A
#
# COMPACT_ATOMS: atom_id res chain seq x y z
N MET A 1 -9.35 25.63 5.20
CA MET A 1 -10.07 24.34 5.17
C MET A 1 -9.21 23.35 4.39
N ILE A 2 -8.72 22.28 5.02
CA ILE A 2 -8.05 21.19 4.31
C ILE A 2 -9.16 20.26 3.84
N VAL A 3 -9.49 20.31 2.56
CA VAL A 3 -10.32 19.28 1.94
C VAL A 3 -9.48 18.02 2.04
N LYS A 4 -9.86 17.14 2.97
CA LYS A 4 -9.20 15.85 3.16
C LYS A 4 -9.53 15.01 1.94
N VAL A 5 -8.80 15.19 0.83
CA VAL A 5 -8.84 14.32 -0.35
C VAL A 5 -8.11 13.02 -0.02
N VAL A 6 -8.44 12.41 1.11
CA VAL A 6 -8.13 10.99 1.33
C VAL A 6 -9.32 10.31 0.69
N ARG A 7 -9.13 9.87 -0.56
CA ARG A 7 -10.16 9.16 -1.33
C ARG A 7 -10.76 8.08 -0.41
N PRO A 8 -12.08 8.07 -0.19
CA PRO A 8 -12.71 7.18 0.79
C PRO A 8 -12.42 5.69 0.55
N ASN A 9 -11.95 5.33 -0.66
CA ASN A 9 -11.65 3.96 -1.08
C ASN A 9 -10.16 3.66 -1.28
N ILE A 10 -9.24 4.47 -0.73
CA ILE A 10 -7.80 4.26 -0.96
C ILE A 10 -7.29 2.86 -0.55
N LYS A 11 -7.94 2.20 0.42
CA LYS A 11 -7.60 0.81 0.80
C LYS A 11 -7.95 -0.21 -0.30
N GLU A 12 -9.08 -0.02 -0.98
CA GLU A 12 -9.46 -0.90 -2.09
C GLU A 12 -8.59 -0.68 -3.31
N ASP A 13 -8.21 0.58 -3.57
CA ASP A 13 -7.29 0.92 -4.66
C ASP A 13 -5.89 0.35 -4.39
N ILE A 14 -5.35 0.52 -3.17
CA ILE A 14 -4.06 -0.08 -2.77
C ILE A 14 -4.10 -1.60 -2.91
N LYS A 15 -5.18 -2.25 -2.47
CA LYS A 15 -5.32 -3.70 -2.61
C LYS A 15 -5.21 -4.15 -4.07
N LYS A 16 -5.94 -3.49 -4.98
CA LYS A 16 -5.89 -3.79 -6.42
C LYS A 16 -4.50 -3.57 -7.02
N ASP A 17 -3.83 -2.49 -6.61
CA ASP A 17 -2.48 -2.19 -7.08
C ASP A 17 -1.47 -3.26 -6.61
N ILE A 18 -1.57 -3.70 -5.34
CA ILE A 18 -0.74 -4.78 -4.80
C ILE A 18 -1.02 -6.10 -5.53
N GLU A 19 -2.28 -6.45 -5.79
CA GLU A 19 -2.64 -7.66 -6.55
C GLU A 19 -2.03 -7.62 -7.97
N LEU A 20 -2.07 -6.46 -8.64
CA LEU A 20 -1.44 -6.27 -9.94
C LEU A 20 0.09 -6.41 -9.86
N MET A 21 0.72 -5.84 -8.83
CA MET A 21 2.17 -5.95 -8.62
C MET A 21 2.60 -7.39 -8.37
N LYS A 22 1.83 -8.17 -7.61
CA LYS A 22 2.09 -9.61 -7.39
C LYS A 22 2.00 -10.38 -8.70
N LEU A 23 0.97 -10.13 -9.51
CA LEU A 23 0.82 -10.75 -10.83
C LEU A 23 2.01 -10.46 -11.75
N ILE A 24 2.47 -9.20 -11.78
CA ILE A 24 3.64 -8.80 -12.58
C ILE A 24 4.92 -9.46 -12.03
N ALA A 25 5.10 -9.50 -10.70
CA ALA A 25 6.25 -10.13 -10.07
C ALA A 25 6.33 -11.63 -10.37
N GLU A 26 5.20 -12.34 -10.32
CA GLU A 26 5.12 -13.76 -10.72
C GLU A 26 5.42 -13.95 -12.20
N TYR A 27 4.85 -13.10 -13.06
CA TYR A 27 5.10 -13.14 -14.49
C TYR A 27 6.60 -12.93 -14.81
N LEU A 28 7.22 -11.90 -14.25
CA LEU A 28 8.65 -11.62 -14.45
C LEU A 28 9.54 -12.73 -13.90
N THR A 29 9.20 -13.28 -12.73
CA THR A 29 9.90 -14.40 -12.11
C THR A 29 9.88 -15.64 -13.01
N SER A 30 8.82 -15.82 -13.82
CA SER A 30 8.72 -16.92 -14.77
C SER A 30 9.52 -16.73 -16.06
N LEU A 31 9.95 -15.50 -16.39
CA LEU A 31 10.62 -15.17 -17.66
C LEU A 31 12.13 -15.45 -17.66
N SER A 32 12.81 -15.38 -16.51
CA SER A 32 14.25 -15.62 -16.43
C SER A 32 14.69 -15.98 -15.00
N ASP A 33 15.71 -16.83 -14.89
CA ASP A 33 16.36 -17.17 -13.63
C ASP A 33 16.95 -15.94 -12.91
N ASP A 34 17.26 -14.88 -13.64
CA ASP A 34 17.73 -13.60 -13.06
C ASP A 34 16.63 -12.92 -12.24
N PHE A 35 15.39 -12.90 -12.74
CA PHE A 35 14.25 -12.34 -12.01
C PHE A 35 13.85 -13.21 -10.82
N LYS A 36 14.04 -14.53 -10.92
CA LYS A 36 13.84 -15.44 -9.79
C LYS A 36 14.77 -15.15 -8.62
N ARG A 37 16.01 -14.73 -8.89
CA ARG A 37 16.98 -14.31 -7.86
C ARG A 37 16.72 -12.92 -7.28
N MET A 38 15.83 -12.14 -7.89
CA MET A 38 15.43 -10.83 -7.36
C MET A 38 14.35 -10.91 -6.29
N HIS A 39 13.75 -12.10 -6.06
CA HIS A 39 12.72 -12.29 -5.04
C HIS A 39 11.55 -11.29 -5.16
N LEU A 40 11.17 -10.94 -6.40
CA LEU A 40 10.21 -9.85 -6.68
C LEU A 40 8.88 -10.03 -5.94
N VAL A 41 8.41 -11.27 -5.76
CA VAL A 41 7.19 -11.57 -5.01
C VAL A 41 7.34 -11.24 -3.52
N GLU A 42 8.49 -11.55 -2.92
CA GLU A 42 8.79 -11.21 -1.52
C GLU A 42 8.86 -9.69 -1.34
N VAL A 43 9.52 -8.99 -2.27
CA VAL A 43 9.59 -7.52 -2.26
C VAL A 43 8.20 -6.88 -2.29
N VAL A 44 7.29 -7.40 -3.11
CA VAL A 44 5.90 -6.90 -3.18
C VAL A 44 5.13 -7.21 -1.89
N ASN A 45 5.36 -8.37 -1.26
CA ASN A 45 4.75 -8.71 0.04
C ASN A 45 5.25 -7.81 1.17
N ASP A 46 6.54 -7.51 1.22
CA ASP A 46 7.11 -6.58 2.20
C ASP A 46 6.55 -5.18 2.01
N TYR A 47 6.40 -4.75 0.75
CA TYR A 47 5.78 -3.48 0.40
C TYR A 47 4.31 -3.41 0.81
N GLU A 48 3.56 -4.51 0.67
CA GLU A 48 2.17 -4.62 1.14
C GLU A 48 2.07 -4.36 2.64
N ILE A 49 2.94 -4.97 3.45
CA ILE A 49 2.95 -4.79 4.91
C ILE A 49 3.24 -3.33 5.27
N LEU A 50 4.26 -2.73 4.65
CA LEU A 50 4.67 -1.36 4.91
C LEU A 50 3.56 -0.36 4.59
N ILE A 51 2.92 -0.48 3.42
CA ILE A 51 1.90 0.48 2.99
C ILE A 51 0.61 0.39 3.83
N TYR A 52 0.25 -0.82 4.30
CA TYR A 52 -0.86 -0.98 5.21
C TYR A 52 -0.59 -0.30 6.57
N ASP A 53 0.61 -0.48 7.13
CA ASP A 53 1.01 0.19 8.38
C ASP A 53 0.97 1.72 8.26
N GLU A 54 1.51 2.26 7.16
CA GLU A 54 1.46 3.69 6.89
C GLU A 54 0.02 4.21 6.77
N THR A 55 -0.87 3.48 6.07
CA THR A 55 -2.27 3.92 5.93
C THR A 55 -3.03 3.99 7.25
N ASP A 56 -2.74 3.10 8.20
CA ASP A 56 -3.34 3.12 9.52
C ASP A 56 -2.78 4.26 10.38
N LEU A 57 -1.46 4.50 10.33
CA LEU A 57 -0.83 5.65 11.00
C LEU A 57 -1.37 7.00 10.47
N PHE A 58 -1.54 7.12 9.14
CA PHE A 58 -2.18 8.30 8.54
C PHE A 58 -3.63 8.45 8.98
N LYS A 59 -4.36 7.35 9.19
CA LYS A 59 -5.74 7.37 9.71
C LYS A 59 -5.77 7.92 11.13
N GLU A 60 -4.90 7.42 12.01
CA GLU A 60 -4.77 7.87 13.40
C GLU A 60 -4.40 9.34 13.50
N ALA A 61 -3.36 9.78 12.78
CA ALA A 61 -2.92 11.17 12.77
C ALA A 61 -4.05 12.14 12.33
N ASN A 62 -4.86 11.71 11.35
CA ASN A 62 -6.01 12.48 10.91
C ASN A 62 -7.14 12.51 11.94
N ASN A 63 -7.38 11.42 12.68
CA ASN A 63 -8.38 11.37 13.73
C ASN A 63 -7.95 12.23 14.93
N ALA A 64 -6.68 12.17 15.34
CA ALA A 64 -6.11 13.03 16.37
C ALA A 64 -6.24 14.52 16.02
N LYS A 65 -5.93 14.90 14.76
CA LYS A 65 -6.14 16.28 14.27
C LYS A 65 -7.61 16.72 14.28
N LYS A 66 -8.56 15.80 14.07
CA LYS A 66 -10.00 16.11 14.16
C LYS A 66 -10.45 16.30 15.60
N ILE A 67 -9.95 15.53 16.56
CA ILE A 67 -10.28 15.66 17.99
C ILE A 67 -9.81 17.01 18.53
N LYS A 68 -8.58 17.43 18.20
CA LYS A 68 -8.02 18.74 18.59
C LYS A 68 -8.74 19.96 17.97
N ARG A 69 -9.68 19.75 17.05
CA ARG A 69 -10.54 20.80 16.48
C ARG A 69 -11.97 20.78 17.02
N LYS A 70 -12.34 19.73 17.78
CA LYS A 70 -13.66 19.57 18.41
C LYS A 70 -13.64 19.89 19.91
N PHE A 71 -12.47 20.10 20.50
CA PHE A 71 -12.22 20.72 21.80
C PHE A 71 -11.34 21.94 21.58
#